data_AF-A0A849ED65-F1
#
_entry.id   AF-A0A849ED65-F1
#
_cell.length_a   1.000
_cell.length_b   1.000
_cell.length_c   1.000
_cell.angle_alpha   90.00
_cell.angle_beta   90.00
_cell.angle_gamma   90.00
#
_symmetry.space_group_name_H-M   'P 1'
#
loop_
_entity.id
_entity.type
_entity.pdbx_description
1 polymer ?
#
loop_
_entity_poly.entity_id
_entity_poly.type
_entity_poly.pdbx_seq_one_letter_code
_entity_poly.pdbx_strand_id
1 'polypeptide(L)' 'NRPWVCFEGDSGIKAHKTLIARWSARLVRAAQVACDELYTIEDRSELDGSRWLEWLGFRDTGEIRQGNRVLKWQKHLSH' A
#
# COMPACT_ATOMS: atom_id res chain seq x y z
N ASN A 1 19.12 4.19 2.01
CA ASN A 1 18.04 4.11 1.01
C ASN A 1 16.94 3.21 1.53
N ARG A 2 15.73 3.74 1.78
CA ARG A 2 14.55 2.94 2.17
C ARG A 2 13.85 2.43 0.89
N PRO A 3 13.36 1.19 0.86
CA PRO A 3 12.60 0.66 -0.27
C PRO A 3 11.17 1.25 -0.25
N TRP A 4 10.78 1.83 -1.38
CA TRP A 4 9.44 2.42 -1.59
C TRP A 4 8.66 1.58 -2.59
N VAL A 5 7.38 1.37 -2.31
CA VAL A 5 6.43 0.83 -3.30
C VAL A 5 5.50 1.96 -3.72
N CYS A 6 5.34 2.15 -5.02
CA CYS A 6 4.37 3.07 -5.61
C CYS A 6 3.23 2.25 -6.20
N PHE A 7 1.99 2.63 -5.86
CA PHE A 7 0.79 2.11 -6.51
C PHE A 7 0.21 3.25 -7.33
N GLU A 8 0.13 3.08 -8.65
CA GLU A 8 -0.51 4.04 -9.54
C GLU A 8 -1.85 3.44 -9.97
N GLY A 9 -2.94 4.11 -9.59
CA GLY A 9 -4.28 3.59 -9.77
C GLY A 9 -5.00 4.20 -10.96
N ASP A 10 -5.15 3.45 -12.05
CA ASP A 10 -6.08 3.86 -13.11
C ASP A 10 -7.54 3.52 -12.71
N SER A 11 -8.48 4.29 -13.23
CA SER A 11 -9.93 4.12 -13.16
C SER A 11 -10.42 2.68 -13.44
N GLY A 12 -9.64 1.86 -14.16
CA GLY A 12 -9.84 0.42 -14.36
C GLY A 12 -9.79 -0.43 -13.07
N ILE A 13 -9.26 0.11 -11.96
CA ILE A 13 -9.27 -0.55 -10.65
C ILE A 13 -10.71 -0.85 -10.20
N LYS A 14 -11.68 0.00 -10.54
CA LYS A 14 -13.08 -0.19 -10.12
C LYS A 14 -13.72 -1.45 -10.71
N ALA A 15 -13.35 -1.88 -11.92
CA ALA A 15 -13.92 -3.04 -12.58
C ALA A 15 -13.37 -4.37 -12.04
N HIS A 16 -12.13 -4.37 -11.52
CA HIS A 16 -11.42 -5.59 -11.13
C HIS A 16 -10.82 -5.51 -9.72
N LYS A 17 -11.46 -4.76 -8.80
CA LYS A 17 -10.96 -4.50 -7.44
C LYS A 17 -10.40 -5.75 -6.77
N THR A 18 -11.13 -6.87 -6.78
CA THR A 18 -10.71 -8.12 -6.13
C THR A 18 -9.50 -8.78 -6.79
N LEU A 19 -9.44 -8.78 -8.13
CA LEU A 19 -8.30 -9.35 -8.85
C LEU A 19 -7.05 -8.54 -8.54
N ILE A 20 -7.14 -7.22 -8.69
CA ILE A 20 -6.05 -6.28 -8.41
C ILE A 20 -5.62 -6.39 -6.94
N ALA A 21 -6.54 -6.68 -6.01
CA ALA A 21 -6.21 -6.77 -4.58
C ALA A 21 -5.35 -8.00 -4.32
N ARG A 22 -5.71 -9.13 -4.95
CA ARG A 22 -4.94 -10.36 -4.84
C ARG A 22 -3.56 -10.23 -5.48
N TRP A 23 -3.44 -9.51 -6.59
CA TRP A 23 -2.14 -9.21 -7.21
C TRP A 23 -1.30 -8.29 -6.35
N SER A 24 -1.86 -7.18 -5.86
CA SER A 24 -1.16 -6.25 -4.98
C SER A 24 -0.73 -6.90 -3.67
N ALA A 25 -1.57 -7.75 -3.05
CA ALA A 25 -1.19 -8.48 -1.85
C ALA A 25 -0.04 -9.47 -2.10
N ARG A 26 -0.01 -10.12 -3.28
CA ARG A 26 1.11 -10.98 -3.69
C ARG A 26 2.40 -10.19 -3.88
N LEU A 27 2.32 -9.04 -4.56
CA LEU A 27 3.46 -8.15 -4.79
C LEU A 27 4.01 -7.61 -3.47
N VAL A 28 3.14 -7.18 -2.56
CA VAL A 28 3.52 -6.70 -1.21
C VAL A 28 4.25 -7.79 -0.41
N ARG A 29 3.76 -9.04 -0.44
CA ARG A 29 4.45 -10.17 0.21
C ARG A 29 5.80 -10.47 -0.43
N ALA A 30 5.90 -10.47 -1.76
CA ALA A 30 7.16 -10.70 -2.46
C ALA A 30 8.19 -9.60 -2.15
N ALA A 31 7.74 -8.34 -2.16
CA ALA A 31 8.56 -7.21 -1.80
C ALA A 31 9.01 -7.26 -0.33
N GLN A 32 8.16 -7.75 0.58
CA GLN A 32 8.52 -7.93 1.99
C GLN A 32 9.59 -9.02 2.18
N VAL A 33 9.52 -10.13 1.43
CA VAL A 33 10.57 -11.16 1.46
C VAL A 33 11.92 -10.60 0.98
N ALA A 34 11.89 -9.64 0.05
CA ALA A 34 13.09 -9.00 -0.47
C ALA A 34 13.58 -7.82 0.39
N CYS A 35 12.69 -7.19 1.14
CA CYS A 35 12.93 -5.97 1.91
C CYS A 35 12.25 -6.12 3.27
N ASP A 36 13.04 -6.37 4.33
CA ASP A 36 12.55 -6.55 5.72
C ASP A 36 11.46 -5.56 6.14
N GLU A 37 11.48 -4.36 5.56
CA GLU A 37 10.45 -3.34 5.73
C GLU A 37 9.95 -2.79 4.39
N LEU A 38 8.66 -2.48 4.31
CA LEU A 38 8.02 -1.85 3.16
C LEU A 38 7.35 -0.54 3.53
N TYR A 39 7.57 0.48 2.70
CA TYR A 39 6.97 1.81 2.86
C TYR A 39 6.27 2.26 1.58
N THR A 40 5.19 3.02 1.73
CA THR A 40 4.47 3.69 0.64
C THR A 40 4.09 5.10 1.08
N ILE A 41 3.81 5.97 0.12
CA ILE A 41 3.23 7.29 0.37
C ILE A 41 1.75 7.21 -0.03
N GLU A 42 0.87 7.66 0.85
CA GLU A 42 -0.57 7.75 0.58
C GLU A 42 -0.86 9.06 -0.16
N ASP A 43 -1.26 8.96 -1.43
CA ASP A 43 -1.80 10.11 -2.16
C ASP A 43 -3.28 10.31 -1.77
N ARG A 44 -3.55 11.40 -1.04
CA ARG A 44 -4.91 11.74 -0.58
C ARG A 44 -5.84 12.25 -1.68
N SER A 45 -5.32 12.55 -2.87
CA SER A 45 -6.17 12.87 -4.02
C SER A 45 -6.97 11.64 -4.49
N GLU A 46 -6.51 10.44 -4.14
CA GLU A 46 -7.20 9.18 -4.40
C GLU A 46 -7.94 8.67 -3.14
N LEU A 47 -9.16 9.16 -2.92
CA LEU A 47 -10.04 8.74 -1.80
C LEU A 47 -10.24 7.21 -1.69
N ASP A 48 -10.13 6.48 -2.81
CA ASP A 48 -10.21 5.02 -2.85
C ASP A 48 -8.86 4.33 -2.53
N GLY A 49 -7.74 5.03 -2.69
CA GLY A 49 -6.37 4.54 -2.45
C GLY A 49 -6.07 4.31 -0.96
N SER A 50 -6.57 5.18 -0.08
CA SER A 50 -6.40 5.02 1.38
C SER A 50 -6.95 3.69 1.90
N ARG A 51 -8.22 3.38 1.57
CA ARG A 51 -8.88 2.12 2.00
C ARG A 51 -8.21 0.89 1.41
N TRP A 52 -7.67 1.02 0.21
CA TRP A 52 -6.94 -0.05 -0.46
C TRP A 52 -5.62 -0.38 0.23
N LEU A 53 -4.81 0.63 0.54
CA LEU A 53 -3.53 0.46 1.23
C LEU A 53 -3.72 -0.13 2.63
N GLU A 54 -4.75 0.33 3.35
CA GLU A 54 -5.12 -0.26 4.65
C GLU A 54 -5.52 -1.73 4.53
N TRP A 55 -6.30 -2.10 3.49
CA TRP A 55 -6.68 -3.49 3.21
C TRP A 55 -5.46 -4.36 2.88
N LEU A 56 -4.45 -3.81 2.19
CA LEU A 56 -3.18 -4.48 1.92
C LEU A 56 -2.29 -4.65 3.17
N GLY A 57 -2.66 -4.05 4.31
CA GLY A 57 -1.94 -4.13 5.58
C GLY A 57 -1.02 -2.95 5.85
N PHE A 58 -1.06 -1.88 5.06
CA PHE A 58 -0.32 -0.66 5.37
C PHE A 58 -0.98 0.10 6.53
N ARG A 59 -0.14 0.68 7.38
CA ARG A 59 -0.53 1.49 8.55
C ARG A 59 0.28 2.76 8.60
N ASP A 60 -0.33 3.81 9.12
CA ASP A 60 0.31 5.11 9.27
C ASP A 60 1.52 5.03 10.20
N THR A 61 2.60 5.68 9.82
CA THR A 61 3.79 5.83 10.67
C THR A 61 3.80 7.13 11.47
N GLY A 62 2.92 8.08 11.14
CA GLY A 62 2.96 9.46 11.63
C GLY A 62 3.97 10.36 10.89
N GLU A 63 4.75 9.82 9.95
CA GLU A 63 5.67 10.60 9.11
C GLU A 63 4.90 11.24 7.94
N ILE A 64 5.18 12.52 7.67
CA ILE A 64 4.65 13.24 6.51
C ILE A 64 5.80 13.55 5.54
N ARG A 65 5.61 13.21 4.27
CA ARG A 65 6.52 13.55 3.17
C ARG A 65 5.78 14.25 2.06
N GLN A 66 6.23 15.45 1.69
CA GLN A 66 5.65 16.24 0.60
C GLN A 66 4.12 16.44 0.77
N GLY A 67 3.65 16.59 2.01
CA GLY A 67 2.22 16.74 2.33
C GLY A 67 1.43 15.43 2.41
N ASN A 68 2.04 14.29 2.09
CA ASN A 68 1.41 12.97 2.08
C ASN A 68 1.85 12.11 3.26
N ARG A 69 0.98 11.21 3.71
CA ARG A 69 1.27 10.28 4.81
C ARG A 69 2.18 9.17 4.33
N VAL A 70 3.18 8.83 5.15
CA VAL A 70 3.99 7.64 4.94
C VAL A 70 3.30 6.49 5.66
N LEU A 71 3.04 5.41 4.92
CA LEU A 71 2.52 4.17 5.48
C LEU A 71 3.60 3.10 5.46
N LYS A 72 3.60 2.25 6.47
CA LYS A 72 4.45 1.06 6.57
C LYS A 72 3.59 -0.18 6.47
N TRP A 73 4.03 -1.16 5.69
CA TRP A 73 3.36 -2.44 5.66
C TRP A 73 3.54 -3.17 6.99
N GLN A 74 2.43 -3.65 7.54
CA GLN A 74 2.40 -4.47 8.74
C GLN A 74 1.72 -5.80 8.40
N LYS A 75 2.33 -6.90 8.85
CA LYS A 75 1.73 -8.23 8.72
C LYS A 75 0.36 -8.18 9.38
N HIS A 76 -0.70 -8.38 8.60
CA HIS A 76 -2.04 -8.56 9.12
C HIS A 76 -1.99 -9.73 10.11
N LEU A 77 -2.06 -9.43 11.41
CA LEU A 77 -2.40 -10.40 12.43
C LEU A 77 -3.88 -10.72 12.18
N SER A 78 -4.14 -11.71 11.33
CA SER A 78 -5.45 -12.33 11.24
C SER A 78 -5.76 -12.91 12.63
N HIS A 79 -6.72 -12.31 13.34
CA HIS A 79 -7.49 -13.03 14.35
C HIS A 79 -8.55 -13.87 13.65
#